data_AF-A0A0C1GTZ8-F1
#
_entry.id   AF-A0A0C1GTZ8-F1
#
_cell.length_a   1.000
_cell.length_b   1.000
_cell.length_c   1.000
_cell.angle_alpha   90.00
_cell.angle_beta   90.00
_cell.angle_gamma   90.00
#
_symmetry.space_group_name_H-M   'P 1'
#
loop_
_entity.id
_entity.type
_entity.pdbx_description
1 polymer ?
#
loop_
_entity_poly.entity_id
_entity_poly.type
_entity_poly.pdbx_seq_one_letter_code
_entity_poly.pdbx_strand_id
1 'polypeptide(L)'
;MKKDKRRLVLTGTDDLYAKKEALIERPLSDSSKETSPQPDIPVEEIETVTSLPVTSEQTPATDPLPGARRLHPGTGKAIQVNFRLNLGKDLSKRLQQLAEAHGQPLEPILKGLRIKAADRFKSLAAGQVKPVVPAPDSGGLYIRHTATYTGDIARVLNQWFDPFGLGIAKDACKPILTQLLQEEARVLCEVNPVKPIGDL
;
A
#
# COMPACT_ATOMS: atom_id res chain seq x y z
N MET A 1 22.26 9.14 57.13
CA MET A 1 20.86 8.96 56.70
C MET A 1 20.45 10.13 55.81
N LYS A 2 19.86 9.80 54.65
CA LYS A 2 18.97 10.57 53.75
C LYS A 2 19.41 11.96 53.25
N LYS A 3 19.98 12.02 52.03
CA LYS A 3 19.93 13.23 51.18
C LYS A 3 18.61 13.22 50.42
N ASP A 4 17.75 14.19 50.67
CA ASP A 4 16.44 14.34 50.02
C ASP A 4 16.60 14.60 48.52
N LYS A 5 16.10 13.67 47.70
CA LYS A 5 15.98 13.86 46.25
C LYS A 5 14.77 14.76 45.98
N ARG A 6 14.99 16.07 45.84
CA ARG A 6 13.95 16.96 45.31
C ARG A 6 13.75 16.67 43.82
N ARG A 7 12.50 16.32 43.48
CA ARG A 7 12.05 16.03 42.11
C ARG A 7 12.04 17.35 41.33
N LEU A 8 12.68 17.40 40.16
CA LEU A 8 12.63 18.58 39.30
C LEU A 8 11.20 18.68 38.73
N VAL A 9 10.48 19.72 39.11
CA VAL A 9 9.14 20.06 38.58
C VAL A 9 9.35 21.13 37.53
N LEU A 10 9.09 20.81 36.26
CA LEU A 10 9.03 21.79 35.18
C LEU A 10 7.64 22.43 35.22
N THR A 11 7.56 23.63 35.80
CA THR A 11 6.42 24.52 35.63
C THR A 11 6.51 25.15 34.23
N GLY A 12 5.45 25.03 33.42
CA GLY A 12 5.31 25.71 32.13
C GLY A 12 5.42 27.24 32.27
N THR A 13 5.45 28.04 31.22
CA THR A 13 4.71 28.02 29.95
C THR A 13 5.42 28.95 28.95
N ASP A 14 5.31 28.67 27.64
CA ASP A 14 5.13 29.68 26.58
C ASP A 14 6.15 30.86 26.50
N ASP A 15 7.06 30.87 25.50
CA ASP A 15 7.47 32.16 24.86
C ASP A 15 8.52 32.11 23.73
N LEU A 16 9.22 31.00 23.45
CA LEU A 16 10.43 31.10 22.59
C LEU A 16 10.40 30.45 21.21
N TYR A 17 9.30 29.81 20.78
CA TYR A 17 9.17 29.36 19.38
C TYR A 17 8.32 30.26 18.47
N ALA A 18 7.79 31.38 19.00
CA ALA A 18 7.21 32.49 18.23
C ALA A 18 8.24 33.29 17.39
N LYS A 19 9.49 32.84 17.30
CA LYS A 19 10.59 33.50 16.53
C LYS A 19 10.95 32.76 15.24
N LYS A 20 9.97 32.18 14.53
CA LYS A 20 10.17 31.66 13.17
C LYS A 20 9.15 32.15 12.14
N GLU A 21 8.42 33.23 12.43
CA GLU A 21 7.54 33.92 11.47
C GLU A 21 8.21 35.03 10.65
N ALA A 22 9.49 35.36 10.83
CA ALA A 22 10.03 36.62 10.32
C ALA A 22 11.13 36.52 9.24
N LEU A 23 11.13 35.51 8.36
CA LEU A 23 12.16 35.49 7.29
C LEU A 23 11.82 34.72 6.01
N ILE A 24 10.62 34.90 5.43
CA ILE A 24 10.43 34.73 3.98
C ILE A 24 9.45 35.80 3.49
N GLU A 25 9.93 37.04 3.36
CA GLU A 25 9.24 38.09 2.63
C GLU A 25 9.98 38.41 1.30
N ARG A 26 9.16 38.46 0.23
CA ARG A 26 9.30 39.13 -1.09
C ARG A 26 9.75 38.31 -2.31
N PRO A 27 9.32 38.70 -3.53
CA PRO A 27 7.95 39.05 -3.94
C PRO A 27 7.58 38.39 -5.30
N LEU A 28 6.29 38.19 -5.57
CA LEU A 28 5.80 37.85 -6.92
C LEU A 28 4.85 38.95 -7.37
N SER A 29 5.23 39.53 -8.50
CA SER A 29 4.67 40.69 -9.17
C SER A 29 3.27 40.47 -9.72
N ASP A 30 2.51 41.56 -9.75
CA ASP A 30 1.22 41.79 -10.40
C ASP A 30 1.04 41.17 -11.79
N SER A 31 -0.15 40.61 -12.02
CA SER A 31 -0.86 40.74 -13.30
C SER A 31 -2.38 40.54 -13.09
N SER A 32 -3.03 41.67 -12.83
CA SER A 32 -4.35 42.15 -13.30
C SER A 32 -5.51 41.19 -13.63
N LYS A 33 -6.64 41.52 -13.00
CA LYS A 33 -8.05 41.21 -13.30
C LYS A 33 -8.47 41.59 -14.74
N GLU A 34 -9.43 40.85 -15.31
CA GLU A 34 -10.57 41.42 -16.04
C GLU A 34 -11.77 40.44 -16.15
N THR A 35 -12.93 40.93 -16.56
CA THR A 35 -14.27 40.58 -16.07
C THR A 35 -15.23 40.28 -17.23
N SER A 36 -16.04 39.19 -17.14
CA SER A 36 -17.35 38.91 -17.84
C SER A 36 -17.41 38.90 -19.39
N PRO A 37 -18.51 38.47 -20.10
CA PRO A 37 -19.79 37.81 -19.73
C PRO A 37 -20.17 36.54 -20.58
N GLN A 38 -21.33 35.97 -20.26
CA GLN A 38 -22.08 34.82 -20.85
C GLN A 38 -22.49 35.01 -22.35
N PRO A 39 -22.93 33.93 -23.04
CA PRO A 39 -24.34 33.94 -23.53
C PRO A 39 -25.09 32.59 -23.40
N ASP A 40 -26.39 32.69 -23.71
CA ASP A 40 -27.58 31.94 -23.31
C ASP A 40 -28.13 30.88 -24.32
N ILE A 41 -28.79 29.82 -23.77
CA ILE A 41 -30.04 29.09 -24.23
C ILE A 41 -29.91 28.17 -25.51
N PRO A 42 -30.77 27.14 -25.86
CA PRO A 42 -32.01 26.54 -25.24
C PRO A 42 -32.28 24.97 -25.29
N VAL A 43 -33.33 24.52 -24.52
CA VAL A 43 -34.32 23.36 -24.58
C VAL A 43 -33.85 21.89 -24.79
N GLU A 44 -34.50 20.78 -24.37
CA GLU A 44 -35.90 20.35 -24.10
C GLU A 44 -35.82 18.96 -23.36
N GLU A 45 -36.38 18.73 -22.17
CA GLU A 45 -37.71 18.13 -21.86
C GLU A 45 -38.11 16.88 -22.66
N ILE A 46 -38.09 15.67 -22.05
CA ILE A 46 -39.12 14.62 -22.26
C ILE A 46 -39.23 13.72 -21.01
N GLU A 47 -40.42 13.72 -20.41
CA GLU A 47 -40.93 12.78 -19.40
C GLU A 47 -41.30 11.43 -20.05
N THR A 48 -41.07 10.28 -19.40
CA THR A 48 -42.08 9.18 -19.41
C THR A 48 -41.86 8.08 -18.34
N VAL A 49 -42.61 8.19 -17.23
CA VAL A 49 -43.63 7.23 -16.71
C VAL A 49 -43.31 5.70 -16.61
N THR A 50 -43.31 5.21 -15.36
CA THR A 50 -43.89 3.94 -14.82
C THR A 50 -43.27 2.59 -15.26
N SER A 51 -42.82 1.71 -14.36
CA SER A 51 -43.68 0.67 -13.74
C SER A 51 -42.97 -0.08 -12.60
N LEU A 52 -43.59 -0.09 -11.40
CA LEU A 52 -43.65 -1.26 -10.49
C LEU A 52 -44.73 -2.22 -11.05
N PRO A 53 -44.81 -3.54 -10.73
CA PRO A 53 -44.44 -4.17 -9.46
C PRO A 53 -43.77 -5.57 -9.60
N VAL A 54 -43.46 -6.23 -8.48
CA VAL A 54 -43.92 -7.60 -8.14
C VAL A 54 -43.20 -8.07 -6.86
N THR A 55 -44.03 -8.30 -5.84
CA THR A 55 -43.76 -9.06 -4.62
C THR A 55 -43.71 -10.55 -4.96
N SER A 56 -42.70 -11.30 -4.49
CA SER A 56 -42.86 -12.73 -4.23
C SER A 56 -41.82 -13.25 -3.22
N GLU A 57 -42.36 -13.73 -2.09
CA GLU A 57 -41.99 -14.97 -1.38
C GLU A 57 -40.73 -15.06 -0.50
N GLN A 58 -40.98 -14.82 0.80
CA GLN A 58 -40.72 -15.71 1.95
C GLN A 58 -39.77 -16.93 1.81
N THR A 59 -38.62 -16.81 2.50
CA THR A 59 -37.96 -17.77 3.44
C THR A 59 -37.41 -19.14 2.94
N PRO A 60 -36.31 -19.71 3.52
CA PRO A 60 -36.03 -19.72 4.96
C PRO A 60 -34.60 -19.37 5.42
N ALA A 61 -34.54 -19.06 6.71
CA ALA A 61 -33.35 -18.95 7.52
C ALA A 61 -32.44 -20.16 7.32
N THR A 62 -31.27 -19.93 6.74
CA THR A 62 -30.15 -20.87 6.81
C THR A 62 -29.33 -20.49 8.04
N ASP A 63 -29.30 -21.38 9.03
CA ASP A 63 -28.42 -21.30 10.19
C ASP A 63 -26.98 -20.99 9.75
N PRO A 64 -26.31 -19.97 10.31
CA PRO A 64 -24.90 -19.77 10.05
C PRO A 64 -24.08 -20.86 10.76
N LEU A 65 -23.23 -21.55 9.99
CA LEU A 65 -22.24 -22.51 10.48
C LEU A 65 -21.48 -21.97 11.72
N PRO A 66 -21.16 -22.83 12.71
CA PRO A 66 -20.32 -22.45 13.85
C PRO A 66 -18.88 -22.32 13.36
N GLY A 67 -18.47 -21.13 12.95
CA GLY A 67 -17.09 -20.87 12.53
C GLY A 67 -16.88 -19.60 11.70
N ALA A 68 -17.94 -19.05 11.10
CA ALA A 68 -17.86 -17.75 10.45
C ALA A 68 -17.90 -16.66 11.53
N ARG A 69 -16.74 -16.26 12.05
CA ARG A 69 -16.64 -14.98 12.78
C ARG A 69 -17.19 -13.91 11.84
N ARG A 70 -18.39 -13.39 12.16
CA ARG A 70 -18.84 -12.09 11.63
C ARG A 70 -17.81 -11.09 12.09
N LEU A 71 -16.87 -10.80 11.21
CA LEU A 71 -15.83 -9.80 11.43
C LEU A 71 -16.57 -8.47 11.54
N HIS A 72 -16.76 -8.01 12.78
CA HIS A 72 -17.26 -6.66 13.05
C HIS A 72 -16.53 -5.68 12.14
N PRO A 73 -17.21 -4.71 11.52
CA PRO A 73 -16.57 -3.68 10.71
C PRO A 73 -15.67 -2.86 11.62
N GLY A 74 -14.42 -3.30 11.72
CA GLY A 74 -13.40 -2.67 12.52
C GLY A 74 -12.94 -1.45 11.76
N THR A 75 -12.93 -0.31 12.46
CA THR A 75 -12.33 0.97 12.11
C THR A 75 -10.80 0.87 11.95
N GLY A 76 -10.33 -0.12 11.19
CA GLY A 76 -8.91 -0.30 10.89
C GLY A 76 -8.42 0.91 10.11
N LYS A 77 -7.51 1.68 10.72
CA LYS A 77 -6.82 2.78 10.04
C LYS A 77 -6.18 2.25 8.76
N ALA A 78 -6.42 2.93 7.64
CA ALA A 78 -5.83 2.57 6.37
C ALA A 78 -4.29 2.55 6.48
N ILE A 79 -3.67 1.53 5.90
CA ILE A 79 -2.21 1.40 5.88
C ILE A 79 -1.75 1.79 4.48
N GLN A 80 -1.17 2.99 4.38
CA GLN A 80 -0.56 3.45 3.14
C GLN A 80 0.92 3.06 3.11
N VAL A 81 1.31 2.35 2.05
CA VAL A 81 2.68 1.88 1.85
C VAL A 81 3.31 2.53 0.62
N ASN A 82 4.60 2.85 0.74
CA ASN A 82 5.42 3.32 -0.36
C ASN A 82 6.83 2.77 -0.18
N PHE A 83 7.14 1.70 -0.89
CA PHE A 83 8.38 0.96 -0.73
C PHE A 83 9.15 0.88 -2.03
N ARG A 84 10.48 0.84 -1.91
CA ARG A 84 11.37 0.32 -2.95
C ARG A 84 11.62 -1.15 -2.61
N LEU A 85 11.10 -2.05 -3.44
CA LEU A 85 11.27 -3.49 -3.30
C LEU A 85 12.48 -3.90 -4.13
N ASN A 86 13.44 -4.55 -3.49
CA ASN A 86 14.69 -4.97 -4.13
C ASN A 86 14.62 -6.45 -4.51
N LEU A 87 15.16 -6.80 -5.67
CA LEU A 87 15.21 -8.20 -6.12
C LEU A 87 16.44 -8.96 -5.62
N GLY A 88 17.49 -8.27 -5.19
CA GLY A 88 18.79 -8.89 -4.94
C GLY A 88 19.64 -8.92 -6.23
N LYS A 89 20.96 -8.85 -6.06
CA LYS A 89 21.91 -8.70 -7.20
C LYS A 89 21.87 -9.90 -8.15
N ASP A 90 21.79 -11.11 -7.63
CA ASP A 90 21.87 -12.33 -8.43
C ASP A 90 20.59 -12.57 -9.24
N LEU A 91 19.43 -12.42 -8.59
CA LEU A 91 18.13 -12.49 -9.28
C LEU A 91 17.99 -11.40 -10.33
N SER A 92 18.52 -10.20 -10.07
CA SER A 92 18.51 -9.10 -11.03
C SER A 92 19.27 -9.45 -12.31
N LYS A 93 20.48 -10.02 -12.19
CA LYS A 93 21.28 -10.44 -13.33
C LYS A 93 20.57 -11.54 -14.13
N ARG A 94 20.03 -12.55 -13.45
CA ARG A 94 19.29 -13.65 -14.10
C ARG A 94 18.05 -13.16 -14.82
N LEU A 95 17.30 -12.25 -14.20
CA LEU A 95 16.11 -11.66 -14.80
C LEU A 95 16.45 -10.81 -16.03
N GLN A 96 17.57 -10.09 -15.99
CA GLN A 96 18.06 -9.33 -17.13
C GLN A 96 18.48 -10.25 -18.28
N GLN A 97 19.23 -11.32 -18.02
CA GLN A 97 19.58 -12.33 -19.02
C GLN A 97 18.34 -13.00 -19.63
N LEU A 98 17.32 -13.26 -18.81
CA LEU A 98 16.03 -13.77 -19.27
C LEU A 98 15.33 -12.79 -20.20
N ALA A 99 15.26 -11.52 -19.81
CA ALA A 99 14.65 -10.47 -20.62
C ALA A 99 15.35 -10.35 -21.99
N GLU A 100 16.69 -10.35 -21.99
CA GLU A 100 17.51 -10.31 -23.19
C GLU A 100 17.32 -11.56 -24.07
N ALA A 101 17.32 -12.76 -23.49
CA ALA A 101 17.13 -14.02 -24.22
C ALA A 101 15.76 -14.12 -24.91
N HIS A 102 14.73 -13.53 -24.32
CA HIS A 102 13.37 -13.50 -24.88
C HIS A 102 13.05 -12.22 -25.67
N GLY A 103 14.02 -11.31 -25.82
CA GLY A 103 13.82 -10.03 -26.52
C GLY A 103 12.74 -9.14 -25.89
N GLN A 104 12.49 -9.28 -24.59
CA GLN A 104 11.48 -8.49 -23.88
C GLN A 104 12.11 -7.39 -23.03
N PRO A 105 11.47 -6.22 -22.92
CA PRO A 105 11.94 -5.19 -22.01
C PRO A 105 11.75 -5.64 -20.55
N LEU A 106 12.68 -5.23 -19.69
CA LEU A 106 12.71 -5.62 -18.28
C LEU A 106 11.55 -5.01 -17.46
N GLU A 107 11.10 -3.79 -17.81
CA GLU A 107 10.05 -3.08 -17.08
C GLU A 107 8.70 -3.82 -16.98
N PRO A 108 8.11 -4.35 -18.07
CA PRO A 108 6.85 -5.10 -17.96
C PRO A 108 7.00 -6.37 -17.14
N ILE A 109 8.16 -7.03 -17.18
CA ILE A 109 8.45 -8.22 -16.36
C ILE A 109 8.40 -7.82 -14.89
N LEU A 110 9.14 -6.77 -14.49
CA LEU A 110 9.15 -6.26 -13.12
C LEU A 110 7.75 -5.81 -12.66
N LYS A 111 7.00 -5.14 -13.54
CA LYS A 111 5.62 -4.71 -13.26
C LYS A 111 4.71 -5.91 -13.02
N GLY A 112 4.81 -6.96 -13.84
CA GLY A 112 4.05 -8.20 -13.69
C GLY A 112 4.38 -8.91 -12.38
N LEU A 113 5.66 -9.03 -12.03
CA LEU A 113 6.12 -9.60 -10.76
C LEU A 113 5.57 -8.82 -9.57
N ARG A 114 5.59 -7.48 -9.61
CA ARG A 114 5.01 -6.64 -8.55
C ARG A 114 3.52 -6.88 -8.37
N ILE A 115 2.75 -7.01 -9.45
CA ILE A 115 1.31 -7.27 -9.38
C ILE A 115 1.06 -8.62 -8.73
N LYS A 116 1.74 -9.68 -9.19
CA LYS A 116 1.63 -11.03 -8.60
C LYS A 116 2.01 -11.05 -7.12
N ALA A 117 3.10 -10.39 -6.75
CA ALA A 117 3.53 -10.29 -5.36
C ALA A 117 2.51 -9.54 -4.49
N ALA A 118 1.92 -8.46 -5.01
CA ALA A 118 0.87 -7.71 -4.31
C ALA A 118 -0.40 -8.53 -4.14
N ASP A 119 -0.80 -9.33 -5.12
CA ASP A 119 -1.97 -10.19 -5.03
C ASP A 119 -1.73 -11.36 -4.07
N ARG A 120 -0.55 -11.98 -4.10
CA ARG A 120 -0.14 -12.95 -3.07
C ARG A 120 -0.14 -12.35 -1.67
N PHE A 121 0.30 -11.11 -1.51
CA PHE A 121 0.28 -10.44 -0.22
C PHE A 121 -1.15 -10.22 0.30
N LYS A 122 -2.09 -9.82 -0.58
CA LYS A 122 -3.52 -9.71 -0.22
C LYS A 122 -4.09 -11.06 0.19
N SER A 123 -3.80 -12.13 -0.56
CA SER A 123 -4.23 -13.50 -0.24
C SER A 123 -3.64 -13.98 1.08
N LEU A 124 -2.38 -13.65 1.38
CA LEU A 124 -1.75 -13.91 2.67
C LEU A 124 -2.48 -13.20 3.80
N ALA A 125 -2.79 -11.91 3.64
CA ALA A 125 -3.53 -11.13 4.63
C ALA A 125 -5.00 -11.57 4.81
N ALA A 126 -5.58 -12.29 3.84
CA ALA A 126 -6.86 -12.96 3.99
C ALA A 126 -6.75 -14.31 4.74
N GLY A 127 -5.54 -14.87 4.83
CA GLY A 127 -5.26 -16.08 5.58
C GLY A 127 -5.29 -15.87 7.10
N GLN A 128 -5.37 -16.96 7.86
CA GLN A 128 -5.38 -16.91 9.33
C GLN A 128 -3.97 -16.92 9.95
N VAL A 129 -2.95 -17.30 9.18
CA VAL A 129 -1.59 -17.49 9.69
C VAL A 129 -0.76 -16.23 9.45
N LYS A 130 -0.24 -15.67 10.54
CA LYS A 130 0.70 -14.55 10.49
C LYS A 130 1.99 -14.98 9.78
N PRO A 131 2.40 -14.31 8.70
CA PRO A 131 3.66 -14.63 8.04
C PRO A 131 4.85 -14.24 8.92
N VAL A 132 5.89 -15.07 8.88
CA VAL A 132 7.19 -14.76 9.48
C VAL A 132 7.78 -13.59 8.70
N VAL A 133 8.33 -12.59 9.41
CA VAL A 133 9.00 -11.45 8.75
C VAL A 133 10.35 -11.92 8.22
N PRO A 134 10.54 -11.97 6.89
CA PRO A 134 11.77 -12.47 6.30
C PRO A 134 12.88 -11.43 6.33
N ALA A 135 14.12 -11.88 6.13
CA ALA A 135 15.25 -11.04 5.76
C ALA A 135 15.47 -11.15 4.24
N PRO A 136 14.83 -10.30 3.41
CA PRO A 136 14.97 -10.37 1.96
C PRO A 136 16.36 -9.92 1.50
N ASP A 137 16.78 -10.41 0.34
CA ASP A 137 18.05 -10.00 -0.26
C ASP A 137 18.04 -8.50 -0.58
N SER A 138 19.16 -7.83 -0.31
CA SER A 138 19.30 -6.40 -0.52
C SER A 138 20.08 -6.06 -1.80
N GLY A 139 19.73 -4.93 -2.42
CA GLY A 139 20.38 -4.43 -3.64
C GLY A 139 19.84 -5.02 -4.95
N GLY A 140 20.53 -4.73 -6.05
CA GLY A 140 20.09 -5.10 -7.40
C GLY A 140 19.05 -4.13 -7.97
N LEU A 141 18.29 -4.63 -8.94
CA LEU A 141 17.14 -3.94 -9.50
C LEU A 141 16.07 -3.73 -8.42
N TYR A 142 15.38 -2.61 -8.52
CA TYR A 142 14.29 -2.28 -7.63
C TYR A 142 13.06 -1.84 -8.39
N ILE A 143 11.89 -2.06 -7.79
CA ILE A 143 10.63 -1.52 -8.28
C ILE A 143 9.91 -0.80 -7.14
N ARG A 144 9.31 0.35 -7.47
CA ARG A 144 8.47 1.09 -6.51
C ARG A 144 7.11 0.42 -6.40
N HIS A 145 6.70 0.16 -5.17
CA HIS A 145 5.38 -0.31 -4.80
C HIS A 145 4.68 0.72 -3.94
N THR A 146 3.55 1.22 -4.42
CA THR A 146 2.68 2.13 -3.69
C THR A 146 1.30 1.49 -3.64
N ALA A 147 0.77 1.30 -2.44
CA ALA A 147 -0.56 0.75 -2.24
C ALA A 147 -1.17 1.30 -0.96
N THR A 148 -2.51 1.32 -0.91
CA THR A 148 -3.26 1.63 0.29
C THR A 148 -4.08 0.41 0.64
N TYR A 149 -3.80 -0.19 1.79
CA TYR A 149 -4.59 -1.30 2.32
C TYR A 149 -5.67 -0.74 3.25
N THR A 150 -6.92 -1.16 3.03
CA THR A 150 -8.11 -0.70 3.76
C THR A 150 -8.95 -1.89 4.22
N GLY A 151 -9.97 -1.63 5.05
CA GLY A 151 -10.95 -2.63 5.48
C GLY A 151 -10.33 -3.81 6.23
N ASP A 152 -10.70 -5.02 5.82
CA ASP A 152 -10.29 -6.25 6.49
C ASP A 152 -8.78 -6.49 6.42
N ILE A 153 -8.14 -6.18 5.29
CA ILE A 153 -6.69 -6.35 5.11
C ILE A 153 -5.93 -5.45 6.09
N ALA A 154 -6.32 -4.18 6.21
CA ALA A 154 -5.71 -3.26 7.15
C ALA A 154 -5.90 -3.73 8.60
N ARG A 155 -7.09 -4.25 8.94
CA ARG A 155 -7.37 -4.79 10.27
C ARG A 155 -6.46 -5.97 10.60
N VAL A 156 -6.32 -6.92 9.68
CA VAL A 156 -5.45 -8.11 9.88
C VAL A 156 -3.98 -7.72 10.02
N LEU A 157 -3.49 -6.83 9.16
CA LEU A 157 -2.10 -6.37 9.22
C LEU A 157 -1.80 -5.62 10.53
N ASN A 158 -2.71 -4.76 10.99
CA ASN A 158 -2.59 -4.10 12.28
C ASN A 158 -2.65 -5.13 13.43
N GLN A 159 -3.56 -6.10 13.38
CA GLN A 159 -3.63 -7.15 14.41
C GLN A 159 -2.34 -7.98 14.49
N TRP A 160 -1.71 -8.27 13.37
CA TRP A 160 -0.49 -9.09 13.33
C TRP A 160 0.76 -8.33 13.75
N PHE A 161 0.93 -7.09 13.28
CA PHE A 161 2.20 -6.37 13.37
C PHE A 161 2.13 -5.13 14.24
N ASP A 162 0.94 -4.63 14.54
CA ASP A 162 0.75 -3.40 15.30
C ASP A 162 -0.50 -3.44 16.20
N PRO A 163 -0.57 -4.38 17.17
CA PRO A 163 -1.75 -4.50 18.04
C PRO A 163 -1.97 -3.26 18.92
N PHE A 164 -0.94 -2.43 19.10
CA PHE A 164 -0.99 -1.21 19.92
C PHE A 164 -1.18 0.07 19.09
N GLY A 165 -1.23 0.00 17.75
CA GLY A 165 -1.47 1.16 16.89
C GLY A 165 -0.31 2.17 16.84
N LEU A 166 0.93 1.70 16.99
CA LEU A 166 2.18 2.45 16.98
C LEU A 166 2.71 2.77 15.56
N GLY A 167 2.04 2.29 14.50
CA GLY A 167 2.43 2.49 13.10
C GLY A 167 3.42 1.45 12.55
N ILE A 168 3.70 0.38 13.31
CA ILE A 168 4.72 -0.64 12.96
C ILE A 168 4.27 -1.54 11.80
N ALA A 169 2.96 -1.63 11.56
CA ALA A 169 2.41 -2.48 10.51
C ALA A 169 2.97 -2.15 9.12
N LYS A 170 3.23 -0.87 8.84
CA LYS A 170 3.86 -0.43 7.59
C LYS A 170 5.27 -1.03 7.44
N ASP A 171 6.09 -0.98 8.48
CA ASP A 171 7.47 -1.41 8.41
C ASP A 171 7.60 -2.94 8.26
N ALA A 172 6.65 -3.69 8.85
CA ALA A 172 6.57 -5.13 8.68
C ALA A 172 6.13 -5.57 7.26
N CYS A 173 5.34 -4.75 6.55
CA CYS A 173 4.87 -5.08 5.20
C CYS A 173 6.02 -5.12 4.17
N LYS A 174 7.02 -4.24 4.31
CA LYS A 174 8.12 -4.12 3.35
C LYS A 174 8.91 -5.42 3.14
N PRO A 175 9.47 -6.06 4.20
CA PRO A 175 10.23 -7.30 4.04
C PRO A 175 9.39 -8.43 3.45
N ILE A 176 8.12 -8.57 3.87
CA ILE A 176 7.20 -9.60 3.35
C ILE A 176 6.94 -9.40 1.85
N LEU A 177 6.60 -8.18 1.44
CA LEU A 177 6.38 -7.84 0.03
C LEU A 177 7.65 -8.04 -0.81
N THR A 178 8.82 -7.75 -0.24
CA THR A 178 10.10 -7.92 -0.93
C THR A 178 10.40 -9.40 -1.13
N GLN A 179 10.17 -10.24 -0.12
CA GLN A 179 10.34 -11.69 -0.27
C GLN A 179 9.38 -12.27 -1.33
N LEU A 180 8.10 -11.92 -1.27
CA LEU A 180 7.12 -12.40 -2.26
C LEU A 180 7.53 -12.01 -3.69
N LEU A 181 8.06 -10.80 -3.88
CA LEU A 181 8.60 -10.37 -5.18
C LEU A 181 9.80 -11.23 -5.61
N GLN A 182 10.73 -11.51 -4.69
CA GLN A 182 11.91 -12.35 -4.97
C GLN A 182 11.52 -13.79 -5.29
N GLU A 183 10.52 -14.35 -4.60
CA GLU A 183 9.97 -15.68 -4.87
C GLU A 183 9.33 -15.75 -6.25
N GLU A 184 8.49 -14.77 -6.61
CA GLU A 184 7.90 -14.70 -7.96
C GLU A 184 8.98 -14.60 -9.05
N ALA A 185 10.02 -13.79 -8.80
CA ALA A 185 11.13 -13.66 -9.75
C ALA A 185 11.93 -14.95 -9.88
N ARG A 186 12.16 -15.66 -8.76
CA ARG A 186 12.86 -16.96 -8.76
C ARG A 186 12.07 -18.00 -9.54
N VAL A 187 10.76 -18.11 -9.30
CA VAL A 187 9.87 -19.02 -10.04
C VAL A 187 9.91 -18.70 -11.54
N LEU A 188 9.88 -17.41 -11.92
CA LEU A 188 9.96 -17.02 -13.32
C LEU A 188 11.28 -17.45 -13.98
N CYS A 189 12.40 -17.29 -13.27
CA CYS A 189 13.72 -17.74 -13.73
C CYS A 189 13.85 -19.28 -13.78
N GLU A 190 13.18 -20.02 -12.91
CA GLU A 190 13.20 -21.49 -12.89
C GLU A 190 12.35 -22.09 -14.02
N VAL A 191 11.18 -21.51 -14.30
CA VAL A 191 10.29 -21.96 -15.39
C VAL A 191 10.90 -21.69 -16.77
N ASN A 192 11.71 -20.64 -16.89
CA ASN A 192 12.39 -20.27 -18.14
C ASN A 192 13.91 -20.30 -17.95
N PRO A 193 14.53 -21.49 -17.93
CA PRO A 193 15.96 -21.61 -17.76
C PRO A 193 16.67 -21.06 -19.01
N VAL A 194 17.37 -19.93 -18.85
CA VAL A 194 18.34 -19.47 -19.83
C VAL A 194 19.61 -20.29 -19.63
N LYS A 195 20.07 -20.99 -20.66
CA LYS A 195 21.39 -21.64 -20.60
C LYS A 195 22.45 -20.56 -20.37
N PRO A 196 23.36 -20.72 -19.38
CA PRO A 196 24.46 -19.79 -19.23
C PRO A 196 25.26 -19.76 -20.53
N ILE A 197 25.49 -18.56 -21.05
CA ILE A 197 26.35 -18.33 -22.21
C ILE A 197 27.80 -18.34 -21.68
N GLY A 198 28.51 -19.45 -21.93
CA GLY A 198 29.92 -19.71 -21.57
C GLY A 198 30.03 -21.09 -20.88
N ASP A 199 30.75 -22.09 -21.41
CA ASP A 199 32.08 -22.03 -22.04
C ASP A 199 32.13 -22.51 -23.50
N LEU A 200 32.73 -21.69 -24.36
CA LEU A 200 33.35 -22.05 -25.65
C LEU A 200 34.75 -21.40 -25.68
#